data_AF-A0A554INX0-F1
#
_entry.id   AF-A0A554INX0-F1
#
_cell.length_a   1.000
_cell.length_b   1.000
_cell.length_c   1.000
_cell.angle_alpha   90.00
_cell.angle_beta   90.00
_cell.angle_gamma   90.00
#
_symmetry.space_group_name_H-M   'P 1'
#
loop_
_entity.id
_entity.type
_entity.pdbx_description
1 polymer ?
#
loop_
_entity_poly.entity_id
_entity_poly.type
_entity_poly.pdbx_seq_one_letter_code
_entity_poly.pdbx_strand_id
1 'polypeptide(L)'
;MPLKSITFPELFSRNTAALERAGYRPAMDLEALSARNRHRISTLLAARAHIEDLASTDDQREAYGRQRWEREFVRLGTIDRDQHLRSEGESLRWYLWNRMQSCRFKRFQELFCLPANFIVPRFTTDERGNVDFDGKPQVQSLSLKPCLVNPDLIPEKLLMDLGLCDFEEENGNTVRRLEQKRDVIPRLKQLWEAAVPLQKGHHRLLAIREPSAEVRARYPGIEGPPSSSLGTILYMREDESGRNGAAKPAWKPREPRPPRSFQAQHFSSVYAAHRKTFHESRVYEREIDQLTDMKEHLASMNGTLDAEWRTTTTASHKASLRARAQELLQRCRDLLSACENRYKVQACDLLAAVSNLTDSSGRENISVTMSKMVGAINRLMQRFEEMFPKGGYNQQDQMVLQRQIREHETVLKMFRRGVTERGDDPSSPLRPEELDRIRLAPFLVYAGRLREKCETYNDALGNGNRDMVIDTLIQMHVIGKFQAVRTCFEHVKQFTLDPAHIPVQRIRDFVRTLRELFSARQIFPDRVVEAYQAPFDRLERSLQILDDGLSRCAEQDRDISRRSALYRHLKEYLAAYDIEAIVRALP
;
A
#
# COMPACT_ATOMS: atom_id res chain seq x y z
N MET A 1 10.21 0.06 18.89
CA MET A 1 11.10 -0.55 17.85
C MET A 1 10.24 -1.42 16.94
N PRO A 2 10.54 -1.65 15.65
CA PRO A 2 9.72 -2.54 14.84
C PRO A 2 9.70 -3.94 15.48
N LEU A 3 8.49 -4.46 15.73
CA LEU A 3 8.30 -5.82 16.26
C LEU A 3 8.98 -6.82 15.31
N LYS A 4 9.94 -7.59 15.82
CA LYS A 4 10.59 -8.63 15.02
C LYS A 4 9.58 -9.77 14.79
N SER A 5 9.10 -9.90 13.55
CA SER A 5 8.36 -11.08 13.11
C SER A 5 9.30 -12.29 13.12
N ILE A 6 8.87 -13.39 13.72
CA ILE A 6 9.60 -14.67 13.72
C ILE A 6 8.72 -15.66 13.00
N THR A 7 9.32 -16.41 12.08
CA THR A 7 8.61 -17.33 11.18
C THR A 7 8.47 -18.74 11.78
N PHE A 8 7.54 -19.55 11.27
CA PHE A 8 7.44 -20.96 11.68
C PHE A 8 8.76 -21.71 11.49
N PRO A 9 9.49 -21.59 10.35
CA PRO A 9 10.82 -22.18 10.19
C PRO A 9 11.83 -21.76 11.27
N GLU A 10 11.82 -20.50 11.69
CA GLU A 10 12.67 -20.04 12.78
C GLU A 10 12.29 -20.65 14.14
N LEU A 11 10.98 -20.78 14.43
CA LEU A 11 10.50 -21.44 15.64
C LEU A 11 10.86 -22.93 15.67
N PHE A 12 10.68 -23.64 14.55
CA PHE A 12 11.09 -25.03 14.41
C PHE A 12 12.59 -25.21 14.62
N SER A 13 13.40 -24.33 14.02
CA SER A 13 14.86 -24.38 14.16
C SER A 13 15.29 -24.16 15.61
N ARG A 14 14.67 -23.18 16.30
CA ARG A 14 14.94 -22.90 17.72
C ARG A 14 14.52 -24.06 18.63
N ASN A 15 13.35 -24.66 18.38
CA ASN A 15 12.85 -25.80 19.15
C ASN A 15 13.75 -27.03 18.93
N THR A 16 14.13 -27.32 17.68
CA THR A 16 15.03 -28.42 17.32
C THR A 16 16.38 -28.27 18.00
N ALA A 17 17.01 -27.08 17.92
CA ALA A 17 18.26 -26.80 18.61
C ALA A 17 18.13 -26.85 20.15
N ALA A 18 16.95 -26.60 20.71
CA ALA A 18 16.70 -26.76 22.14
C ALA A 18 16.56 -28.23 22.55
N LEU A 19 15.93 -29.06 21.72
CA LEU A 19 15.83 -30.52 21.88
C LEU A 19 17.22 -31.17 21.78
N GLU A 20 18.02 -30.79 20.79
CA GLU A 20 19.41 -31.28 20.62
C GLU A 20 20.28 -30.92 21.83
N ARG A 21 20.22 -29.68 22.33
CA ARG A 21 20.93 -29.26 23.55
C ARG A 21 20.43 -29.97 24.81
N ALA A 22 19.18 -30.41 24.82
CA ALA A 22 18.63 -31.25 25.89
C ALA A 22 19.03 -32.74 25.75
N GLY A 23 19.76 -33.10 24.68
CA GLY A 23 20.23 -34.45 24.41
C GLY A 23 19.21 -35.35 23.73
N TYR A 24 18.07 -34.83 23.27
CA TYR A 24 17.02 -35.64 22.66
C TYR A 24 17.48 -36.28 21.34
N ARG A 25 17.16 -37.57 21.16
CA ARG A 25 17.25 -38.29 19.88
C ARG A 25 15.95 -39.07 19.65
N PRO A 26 15.44 -39.18 18.41
CA PRO A 26 14.14 -39.83 18.14
C PRO A 26 14.01 -41.29 18.64
N ALA A 27 15.12 -42.02 18.73
CA ALA A 27 15.15 -43.42 19.19
C ALA A 27 15.57 -43.58 20.67
N MET A 28 15.63 -42.49 21.44
CA MET A 28 16.03 -42.51 22.84
C MET A 28 14.90 -43.02 23.74
N ASP A 29 15.24 -43.87 24.71
CA ASP A 29 14.32 -44.22 25.78
C ASP A 29 14.20 -43.06 26.79
N LEU A 30 13.04 -42.39 26.78
CA LEU A 30 12.74 -41.27 27.68
C LEU A 30 12.60 -41.71 29.14
N GLU A 31 12.27 -42.98 29.39
CA GLU A 31 12.13 -43.54 30.74
C GLU A 31 13.48 -43.78 31.41
N ALA A 32 14.55 -43.92 30.64
CA ALA A 32 15.92 -44.02 31.17
C ALA A 32 16.52 -42.67 31.60
N LEU A 33 15.85 -41.54 31.32
CA LEU A 33 16.32 -40.19 31.66
C LEU A 33 15.93 -39.77 33.07
N SER A 34 16.72 -38.86 33.67
CA SER A 34 16.37 -38.21 34.93
C SER A 34 15.04 -37.44 34.81
N ALA A 35 14.25 -37.40 35.89
CA ALA A 35 12.94 -36.74 35.90
C ALA A 35 12.97 -35.29 35.38
N ARG A 36 14.03 -34.54 35.71
CA ARG A 36 14.25 -33.16 35.23
C ARG A 36 14.45 -33.09 33.71
N ASN A 37 15.27 -33.99 33.15
CA ASN A 37 15.53 -34.00 31.71
C ASN A 37 14.33 -34.54 30.93
N ARG A 38 13.64 -35.56 31.45
CA ARG A 38 12.39 -36.08 30.89
C ARG A 38 11.32 -35.01 30.81
N HIS A 39 11.10 -34.27 31.90
CA HIS A 39 10.15 -33.16 31.92
C HIS A 39 10.52 -32.07 30.89
N ARG A 40 11.79 -31.66 30.85
CA ARG A 40 12.26 -30.66 29.89
C ARG A 40 12.06 -31.09 28.43
N ILE A 41 12.39 -32.33 28.07
CA ILE A 41 12.21 -32.87 26.72
C ILE A 41 10.71 -32.97 26.39
N SER A 42 9.89 -33.47 27.30
CA SER A 42 8.43 -33.54 27.13
C SER A 42 7.82 -32.16 26.85
N THR A 43 8.22 -31.13 27.58
CA THR A 43 7.76 -29.75 27.36
C THR A 43 8.18 -29.22 26.00
N LEU A 44 9.41 -29.51 25.54
CA LEU A 44 9.87 -29.09 24.22
C LEU A 44 9.17 -29.83 23.08
N LEU A 45 8.87 -31.12 23.24
CA LEU A 45 8.08 -31.91 22.29
C LEU A 45 6.62 -31.43 22.23
N ALA A 46 6.01 -31.13 23.38
CA ALA A 46 4.68 -30.51 23.42
C ALA A 46 4.67 -29.15 22.72
N ALA A 47 5.69 -28.31 22.97
CA ALA A 47 5.83 -27.03 22.27
C ALA A 47 6.02 -27.22 20.76
N ARG A 48 6.75 -28.25 20.33
CA ARG A 48 6.90 -28.58 18.90
C ARG A 48 5.56 -28.98 18.28
N ALA A 49 4.82 -29.89 18.91
CA ALA A 49 3.51 -30.33 18.44
C ALA A 49 2.53 -29.15 18.35
N HIS A 50 2.57 -28.23 19.30
CA HIS A 50 1.77 -27.00 19.27
C HIS A 50 2.14 -26.08 18.09
N ILE A 51 3.44 -25.91 17.80
CA ILE A 51 3.89 -25.14 16.63
C ILE A 51 3.45 -25.83 15.32
N GLU A 52 3.51 -27.16 15.26
CA GLU A 52 3.04 -27.95 14.11
C GLU A 52 1.52 -27.79 13.90
N ASP A 53 0.72 -27.80 14.97
CA ASP A 53 -0.71 -27.53 14.89
C ASP A 53 -1.00 -26.10 14.43
N LEU A 54 -0.29 -25.10 14.96
CA LEU A 54 -0.41 -23.70 14.51
C LEU A 54 -0.04 -23.48 13.05
N ALA A 55 0.92 -24.24 12.53
CA ALA A 55 1.32 -24.20 11.13
C ALA A 55 0.38 -24.99 10.20
N SER A 56 -0.44 -25.89 10.76
CA SER A 56 -1.42 -26.67 10.01
C SER A 56 -2.55 -25.79 9.47
N THR A 57 -3.19 -26.28 8.41
CA THR A 57 -4.37 -25.63 7.79
C THR A 57 -5.57 -26.57 7.73
N ASP A 58 -5.50 -27.71 8.41
CA ASP A 58 -6.57 -28.73 8.38
C ASP A 58 -7.84 -28.25 9.09
N ASP A 59 -7.71 -27.47 10.15
CA ASP A 59 -8.82 -26.78 10.83
C ASP A 59 -9.65 -25.91 9.85
N GLN A 60 -8.99 -25.21 8.93
CA GLN A 60 -9.64 -24.39 7.92
C GLN A 60 -10.42 -25.23 6.90
N ARG A 61 -9.91 -26.44 6.56
CA ARG A 61 -10.62 -27.40 5.70
C ARG A 61 -11.83 -27.98 6.41
N GLU A 62 -11.70 -28.29 7.70
CA GLU A 62 -12.79 -28.79 8.54
C GLU A 62 -13.90 -27.75 8.70
N ALA A 63 -13.54 -26.50 9.00
CA ALA A 63 -14.48 -25.38 9.12
C ALA A 63 -15.24 -25.06 7.81
N TYR A 64 -14.67 -25.41 6.65
CA TYR A 64 -15.36 -25.34 5.37
C TYR A 64 -16.27 -26.56 5.09
N GLY A 65 -15.95 -27.70 5.71
CA GLY A 65 -16.52 -29.01 5.43
C GLY A 65 -15.62 -29.81 4.51
N ARG A 66 -14.85 -30.76 5.07
CA ARG A 66 -13.77 -31.49 4.37
C ARG A 66 -14.23 -32.15 3.06
N GLN A 67 -15.34 -32.89 3.08
CA GLN A 67 -15.89 -33.55 1.89
C GLN A 67 -16.30 -32.55 0.80
N ARG A 68 -16.91 -31.44 1.21
CA ARG A 68 -17.30 -30.36 0.29
C ARG A 68 -16.05 -29.71 -0.32
N TRP A 69 -15.04 -29.46 0.50
CA TRP A 69 -13.78 -28.88 0.07
C TRP A 69 -13.10 -29.75 -0.99
N GLU A 70 -12.99 -31.05 -0.76
CA GLU A 70 -12.35 -32.02 -1.68
C GLU A 70 -13.12 -32.22 -2.98
N ARG A 71 -14.43 -32.01 -2.95
CA ARG A 71 -15.27 -32.01 -4.15
C ARG A 71 -15.08 -30.76 -5.00
N GLU A 72 -14.92 -29.59 -4.38
CA GLU A 72 -14.93 -28.29 -5.07
C GLU A 72 -13.52 -27.78 -5.44
N PHE A 73 -12.48 -28.18 -4.70
CA PHE A 73 -11.13 -27.63 -4.83
C PHE A 73 -10.05 -28.72 -4.84
N VAL A 74 -8.90 -28.38 -5.44
CA VAL A 74 -7.69 -29.20 -5.44
C VAL A 74 -6.53 -28.36 -4.91
N ARG A 75 -5.77 -28.93 -3.97
CA ARG A 75 -4.52 -28.34 -3.47
C ARG A 75 -3.41 -28.55 -4.50
N LEU A 76 -2.74 -27.49 -4.92
CA LEU A 76 -1.65 -27.59 -5.88
C LEU A 76 -0.47 -28.40 -5.34
N GLY A 77 -0.17 -28.31 -4.04
CA GLY A 77 0.90 -29.08 -3.41
C GLY A 77 0.73 -30.60 -3.46
N THR A 78 -0.46 -31.11 -3.78
CA THR A 78 -0.72 -32.56 -3.92
C THR A 78 -0.67 -33.04 -5.37
N ILE A 79 -0.36 -32.15 -6.32
CA ILE A 79 -0.29 -32.48 -7.75
C ILE A 79 1.18 -32.53 -8.15
N ASP A 80 1.62 -33.71 -8.54
CA ASP A 80 2.98 -33.92 -9.07
C ASP A 80 2.99 -34.31 -10.55
N ARG A 81 1.91 -34.92 -11.04
CA ARG A 81 1.76 -35.39 -12.42
C ARG A 81 0.33 -35.22 -12.90
N ASP A 82 0.18 -35.05 -14.20
CA ASP A 82 -1.10 -35.06 -14.91
C ASP A 82 -0.92 -35.82 -16.23
N GLN A 83 -1.88 -36.67 -16.57
CA GLN A 83 -1.76 -37.61 -17.69
C GLN A 83 -1.66 -36.92 -19.07
N HIS A 84 -2.15 -35.69 -19.19
CA HIS A 84 -2.20 -34.94 -20.45
C HIS A 84 -1.21 -33.77 -20.51
N LEU A 85 -0.45 -33.52 -19.44
CA LEU A 85 0.52 -32.42 -19.38
C LEU A 85 1.95 -32.94 -19.29
N ARG A 86 2.84 -32.35 -20.10
CA ARG A 86 4.28 -32.69 -20.11
C ARG A 86 5.05 -32.15 -18.91
N SER A 87 4.49 -31.19 -18.19
CA SER A 87 5.13 -30.61 -17.01
C SER A 87 4.89 -31.49 -15.78
N GLU A 88 5.90 -31.64 -14.93
CA GLU A 88 5.81 -32.34 -13.63
C GLU A 88 6.18 -31.41 -12.47
N GLY A 89 5.82 -31.81 -11.25
CA GLY A 89 6.18 -31.14 -10.01
C GLY A 89 5.81 -29.65 -10.01
N GLU A 90 6.74 -28.78 -9.60
CA GLU A 90 6.49 -27.34 -9.50
C GLU A 90 6.07 -26.69 -10.81
N SER A 91 6.64 -27.11 -11.93
CA SER A 91 6.30 -26.54 -13.24
C SER A 91 4.83 -26.81 -13.60
N LEU A 92 4.33 -28.01 -13.30
CA LEU A 92 2.92 -28.34 -13.46
C LEU A 92 2.02 -27.47 -12.57
N ARG A 93 2.38 -27.38 -11.29
CA ARG A 93 1.61 -26.57 -10.31
C ARG A 93 1.51 -25.12 -10.75
N TRP A 94 2.61 -24.54 -11.24
CA TRP A 94 2.64 -23.17 -11.73
C TRP A 94 1.88 -23.01 -13.05
N TYR A 95 1.88 -24.02 -13.91
CA TYR A 95 1.07 -24.00 -15.12
C TYR A 95 -0.43 -23.91 -14.77
N LEU A 96 -0.90 -24.79 -13.88
CA LEU A 96 -2.28 -24.78 -13.37
C LEU A 96 -2.64 -23.45 -12.69
N TRP A 97 -1.74 -22.94 -11.84
CA TRP A 97 -1.93 -21.64 -11.17
C TRP A 97 -2.11 -20.50 -12.18
N ASN A 98 -1.30 -20.47 -13.23
CA ASN A 98 -1.32 -19.42 -14.23
C ASN A 98 -2.54 -19.49 -15.16
N ARG A 99 -3.24 -20.64 -15.23
CA ARG A 99 -4.52 -20.77 -15.93
C ARG A 99 -5.69 -20.11 -15.20
N MET A 100 -5.63 -20.01 -13.87
CA MET A 100 -6.63 -19.25 -13.12
C MET A 100 -6.49 -17.74 -13.40
N GLN A 101 -7.60 -17.11 -13.81
CA GLN A 101 -7.66 -15.67 -14.07
C GLN A 101 -7.30 -14.86 -12.82
N SER A 102 -6.73 -13.67 -13.02
CA SER A 102 -6.43 -12.73 -11.93
C SER A 102 -7.74 -12.25 -11.30
N CYS A 103 -8.00 -12.71 -10.08
CA CYS A 103 -9.21 -12.41 -9.31
C CYS A 103 -8.86 -12.20 -7.84
N ARG A 104 -9.82 -11.73 -7.04
CA ARG A 104 -9.67 -11.60 -5.59
C ARG A 104 -9.23 -12.90 -4.91
N PHE A 105 -9.84 -14.03 -5.30
CA PHE A 105 -9.52 -15.35 -4.75
C PHE A 105 -8.05 -15.73 -4.96
N LYS A 106 -7.56 -15.55 -6.19
CA LYS A 106 -6.14 -15.76 -6.53
C LYS A 106 -5.22 -14.85 -5.72
N ARG A 107 -5.51 -13.54 -5.70
CA ARG A 107 -4.66 -12.53 -5.04
C ARG A 107 -4.58 -12.71 -3.52
N PHE A 108 -5.69 -13.09 -2.90
CA PHE A 108 -5.71 -13.36 -1.46
C PHE A 108 -4.80 -14.53 -1.10
N GLN A 109 -4.76 -15.57 -1.92
CA GLN A 109 -3.84 -16.69 -1.73
C GLN A 109 -2.38 -16.27 -1.93
N GLU A 110 -2.08 -15.45 -2.94
CA GLU A 110 -0.70 -14.94 -3.16
C GLU A 110 -0.19 -14.06 -2.00
N LEU A 111 -1.09 -13.50 -1.19
CA LEU A 111 -0.76 -12.71 -0.01
C LEU A 111 -0.55 -13.55 1.24
N PHE A 112 -1.44 -14.52 1.49
CA PHE A 112 -1.57 -15.12 2.82
C PHE A 112 -1.45 -16.65 2.85
N CYS A 113 -1.27 -17.30 1.70
CA CYS A 113 -1.13 -18.76 1.63
C CYS A 113 0.29 -19.14 1.21
N LEU A 114 0.79 -20.27 1.71
CA LEU A 114 2.02 -20.85 1.18
C LEU A 114 1.76 -21.40 -0.24
N PRO A 115 2.72 -21.37 -1.18
CA PRO A 115 2.53 -21.91 -2.52
C PRO A 115 2.07 -23.38 -2.55
N ALA A 116 2.55 -24.20 -1.60
CA ALA A 116 2.12 -25.60 -1.45
C ALA A 116 0.65 -25.74 -0.96
N ASN A 117 0.08 -24.68 -0.42
CA ASN A 117 -1.29 -24.60 0.10
C ASN A 117 -2.23 -23.87 -0.87
N PHE A 118 -1.73 -23.42 -2.02
CA PHE A 118 -2.57 -22.84 -3.04
C PHE A 118 -3.59 -23.85 -3.53
N ILE A 119 -4.80 -23.36 -3.73
CA ILE A 119 -5.93 -24.13 -4.18
C ILE A 119 -6.49 -23.52 -5.45
N VAL A 120 -6.92 -24.40 -6.34
CA VAL A 120 -7.66 -24.07 -7.55
C VAL A 120 -9.01 -24.79 -7.50
N PRO A 121 -10.04 -24.28 -8.18
CA PRO A 121 -11.24 -25.07 -8.44
C PRO A 121 -10.85 -26.41 -9.05
N ARG A 122 -11.66 -27.44 -8.83
CA ARG A 122 -11.47 -28.73 -9.49
C ARG A 122 -11.45 -28.55 -11.01
N PHE A 123 -10.65 -29.35 -11.70
CA PHE A 123 -10.40 -29.16 -13.13
C PHE A 123 -10.22 -30.49 -13.85
N THR A 124 -10.41 -30.46 -15.15
CA THR A 124 -10.06 -31.52 -16.09
C THR A 124 -9.05 -30.99 -17.12
N THR A 125 -8.17 -31.88 -17.59
CA THR A 125 -7.25 -31.59 -18.69
C THR A 125 -7.72 -32.33 -19.94
N ASP A 126 -7.76 -31.62 -21.08
CA ASP A 126 -8.04 -32.26 -22.38
C ASP A 126 -6.77 -32.88 -22.98
N GLU A 127 -6.91 -33.66 -24.06
CA GLU A 127 -5.79 -34.30 -24.76
C GLU A 127 -4.76 -33.29 -25.34
N ARG A 128 -5.13 -32.02 -25.45
CA ARG A 128 -4.28 -30.92 -25.92
C ARG A 128 -3.58 -30.19 -24.77
N GLY A 129 -3.82 -30.61 -23.53
CA GLY A 129 -3.25 -29.99 -22.33
C GLY A 129 -3.93 -28.68 -21.93
N ASN A 130 -5.14 -28.40 -22.39
CA ASN A 130 -5.93 -27.27 -21.89
C ASN A 130 -6.57 -27.64 -20.55
N VAL A 131 -6.66 -26.66 -19.67
CA VAL A 131 -7.20 -26.81 -18.32
C VAL A 131 -8.56 -26.15 -18.28
N ASP A 132 -9.60 -26.95 -18.02
CA ASP A 132 -10.96 -26.47 -17.82
C ASP A 132 -11.35 -26.67 -16.35
N PHE A 133 -11.72 -25.58 -15.68
CA PHE A 133 -12.19 -25.62 -14.30
C PHE A 133 -13.67 -26.03 -14.24
N ASP A 134 -13.96 -27.05 -13.44
CA ASP A 134 -15.27 -27.68 -13.28
C ASP A 134 -16.34 -26.65 -12.93
N GLY A 135 -17.47 -26.71 -13.64
CA GLY A 135 -18.59 -25.79 -13.43
C GLY A 135 -18.36 -24.36 -13.94
N LYS A 136 -17.23 -24.08 -14.62
CA LYS A 136 -16.87 -22.74 -15.14
C LYS A 136 -17.09 -21.66 -14.10
N PRO A 137 -16.45 -21.76 -12.92
CA PRO A 137 -16.76 -20.91 -11.79
C PRO A 137 -16.54 -19.45 -12.18
N GLN A 138 -17.49 -18.59 -11.81
CA GLN A 138 -17.27 -17.15 -11.90
C GLN A 138 -16.15 -16.79 -10.92
N VAL A 139 -14.92 -16.73 -11.43
CA VAL A 139 -13.70 -16.63 -10.62
C VAL A 139 -13.71 -15.36 -9.72
N GLN A 140 -14.48 -14.33 -10.11
CA GLN A 140 -14.65 -13.10 -9.33
C GLN A 140 -15.56 -13.26 -8.11
N SER A 141 -16.47 -14.25 -8.10
CA SER A 141 -17.42 -14.49 -7.00
C SER A 141 -17.02 -15.63 -6.06
N LEU A 142 -15.89 -16.30 -6.34
CA LEU A 142 -15.33 -17.33 -5.47
C LEU A 142 -15.14 -16.81 -4.04
N SER A 143 -15.60 -17.61 -3.08
CA SER A 143 -15.41 -17.35 -1.66
C SER A 143 -13.95 -17.60 -1.27
N LEU A 144 -13.47 -16.81 -0.32
CA LEU A 144 -12.16 -16.94 0.33
C LEU A 144 -12.19 -17.91 1.52
N LYS A 145 -13.38 -18.36 1.95
CA LYS A 145 -13.56 -19.33 3.05
C LYS A 145 -12.68 -20.58 2.89
N PRO A 146 -12.59 -21.24 1.70
CA PRO A 146 -11.80 -22.45 1.53
C PRO A 146 -10.28 -22.22 1.43
N CYS A 147 -9.80 -20.97 1.32
CA CYS A 147 -8.37 -20.66 1.21
C CYS A 147 -7.61 -21.11 2.48
N LEU A 148 -6.41 -21.66 2.29
CA LEU A 148 -5.59 -22.24 3.36
C LEU A 148 -4.52 -21.22 3.83
N VAL A 149 -4.96 -20.29 4.66
CA VAL A 149 -4.14 -19.16 5.13
C VAL A 149 -3.10 -19.64 6.13
N ASN A 150 -1.85 -19.19 5.96
CA ASN A 150 -0.79 -19.43 6.92
C ASN A 150 -0.64 -18.18 7.83
N PRO A 151 -0.77 -18.31 9.18
CA PRO A 151 -0.63 -17.19 10.10
C PRO A 151 0.70 -16.41 9.97
N ASP A 152 1.77 -17.09 9.60
CA ASP A 152 3.11 -16.50 9.45
C ASP A 152 3.17 -15.44 8.33
N LEU A 153 2.39 -15.65 7.27
CA LEU A 153 2.34 -14.74 6.13
C LEU A 153 1.51 -13.48 6.38
N ILE A 154 0.82 -13.38 7.52
CA ILE A 154 -0.01 -12.22 7.86
C ILE A 154 0.86 -11.17 8.58
N PRO A 155 1.07 -9.98 7.99
CA PRO A 155 1.85 -8.94 8.64
C PRO A 155 1.13 -8.40 9.88
N GLU A 156 1.83 -8.33 11.02
CA GLU A 156 1.27 -7.82 12.29
C GLU A 156 0.73 -6.40 12.13
N LYS A 157 1.53 -5.54 11.48
CA LYS A 157 1.13 -4.17 11.17
C LYS A 157 -0.17 -4.08 10.37
N LEU A 158 -0.39 -5.00 9.42
CA LEU A 158 -1.63 -5.00 8.64
C LEU A 158 -2.85 -5.29 9.52
N LEU A 159 -2.74 -6.23 10.47
CA LEU A 159 -3.83 -6.54 11.39
C LEU A 159 -4.12 -5.39 12.36
N MET A 160 -3.08 -4.73 12.87
CA MET A 160 -3.22 -3.54 13.72
C MET A 160 -3.86 -2.37 12.95
N ASP A 161 -3.35 -2.08 11.75
CA ASP A 161 -3.86 -0.99 10.91
C ASP A 161 -5.34 -1.22 10.51
N LEU A 162 -5.75 -2.49 10.38
CA LEU A 162 -7.15 -2.88 10.12
C LEU A 162 -8.03 -2.93 11.37
N GLY A 163 -7.46 -2.79 12.58
CA GLY A 163 -8.17 -2.93 13.85
C GLY A 163 -8.67 -4.35 14.12
N LEU A 164 -7.94 -5.37 13.64
CA LEU A 164 -8.29 -6.78 13.82
C LEU A 164 -7.63 -7.39 15.04
N CYS A 165 -6.45 -6.92 15.42
CA CYS A 165 -5.69 -7.40 16.58
C CYS A 165 -4.75 -6.32 17.08
N ASP A 166 -4.62 -6.21 18.40
CA ASP A 166 -3.62 -5.37 19.05
C ASP A 166 -2.49 -6.26 19.60
N PHE A 167 -1.26 -5.94 19.24
CA PHE A 167 -0.07 -6.64 19.73
C PHE A 167 0.60 -5.76 20.79
N GLU A 168 0.59 -6.19 22.05
CA GLU A 168 1.28 -5.48 23.14
C GLU A 168 2.81 -5.60 22.98
N GLU A 169 3.54 -4.48 23.13
CA GLU A 169 5.00 -4.43 22.91
C GLU A 169 5.81 -5.17 23.99
N GLU A 170 5.29 -5.30 25.22
CA GLU A 170 6.16 -5.62 26.36
C GLU A 170 6.10 -7.05 26.92
N ASN A 171 5.09 -7.89 26.67
CA ASN A 171 5.06 -9.21 27.30
C ASN A 171 4.36 -10.31 26.48
N GLY A 172 5.17 -11.26 25.95
CA GLY A 172 4.77 -12.67 25.96
C GLY A 172 4.62 -13.36 24.61
N ASN A 173 5.66 -14.13 24.26
CA ASN A 173 5.63 -15.30 23.38
C ASN A 173 5.22 -15.06 21.91
N THR A 174 6.19 -15.13 20.99
CA THR A 174 5.96 -15.18 19.53
C THR A 174 4.85 -16.17 19.13
N VAL A 175 4.75 -17.30 19.82
CA VAL A 175 3.70 -18.30 19.58
C VAL A 175 2.31 -17.73 19.84
N ARG A 176 2.14 -16.92 20.90
CA ARG A 176 0.86 -16.25 21.21
C ARG A 176 0.46 -15.25 20.14
N ARG A 177 1.42 -14.54 19.53
CA ARG A 177 1.14 -13.67 18.38
C ARG A 177 0.65 -14.49 17.17
N LEU A 178 1.22 -15.67 16.94
CA LEU A 178 0.77 -16.57 15.86
C LEU A 178 -0.61 -17.16 16.14
N GLU A 179 -0.93 -17.48 17.40
CA GLU A 179 -2.28 -17.86 17.85
C GLU A 179 -3.29 -16.74 17.54
N GLN A 180 -3.00 -15.52 17.98
CA GLN A 180 -3.84 -14.35 17.68
C GLN A 180 -4.05 -14.15 16.17
N LYS A 181 -2.99 -14.31 15.38
CA LYS A 181 -3.09 -14.25 13.91
C LYS A 181 -3.99 -15.35 13.35
N ARG A 182 -3.93 -16.58 13.89
CA ARG A 182 -4.77 -17.71 13.48
C ARG A 182 -6.24 -17.43 13.79
N ASP A 183 -6.53 -16.92 14.98
CA ASP A 183 -7.89 -16.62 15.45
C ASP A 183 -8.60 -15.57 14.59
N VAL A 184 -7.86 -14.58 14.05
CA VAL A 184 -8.44 -13.53 13.21
C VAL A 184 -8.61 -13.90 11.73
N ILE A 185 -8.15 -15.08 11.29
CA ILE A 185 -8.24 -15.51 9.88
C ILE A 185 -9.68 -15.43 9.32
N PRO A 186 -10.73 -15.92 10.01
CA PRO A 186 -12.09 -15.82 9.51
C PRO A 186 -12.54 -14.37 9.28
N ARG A 187 -12.19 -13.47 10.21
CA ARG A 187 -12.52 -12.04 10.12
C ARG A 187 -11.74 -11.36 8.99
N LEU A 188 -10.46 -11.70 8.80
CA LEU A 188 -9.65 -11.24 7.68
C LEU A 188 -10.24 -11.68 6.33
N LYS A 189 -10.66 -12.94 6.20
CA LYS A 189 -11.33 -13.47 5.00
C LYS A 189 -12.64 -12.74 4.71
N GLN A 190 -13.48 -12.52 5.72
CA GLN A 190 -14.75 -11.79 5.58
C GLN A 190 -14.52 -10.34 5.13
N LEU A 191 -13.56 -9.63 5.75
CA LEU A 191 -13.18 -8.27 5.40
C LEU A 191 -12.72 -8.17 3.94
N TRP A 192 -11.85 -9.09 3.51
CA TRP A 192 -11.35 -9.10 2.14
C TRP A 192 -12.45 -9.44 1.12
N GLU A 193 -13.38 -10.32 1.48
CA GLU A 193 -14.57 -10.60 0.66
C GLU A 193 -15.53 -9.41 0.57
N ALA A 194 -15.61 -8.58 1.60
CA ALA A 194 -16.39 -7.36 1.57
C ALA A 194 -15.69 -6.25 0.76
N ALA A 195 -14.37 -6.32 0.59
CA ALA A 195 -13.61 -5.31 -0.13
C ALA A 195 -13.94 -5.30 -1.63
N VAL A 196 -14.16 -4.10 -2.18
CA VAL A 196 -14.59 -3.87 -3.57
C VAL A 196 -13.47 -3.19 -4.34
N PRO A 197 -13.09 -3.69 -5.54
CA PRO A 197 -12.06 -3.05 -6.35
C PRO A 197 -12.49 -1.67 -6.85
N LEU A 198 -11.58 -0.70 -6.78
CA LEU A 198 -11.80 0.65 -7.33
C LEU A 198 -11.64 0.70 -8.85
N GLN A 199 -11.08 -0.36 -9.45
CA GLN A 199 -10.86 -0.46 -10.88
C GLN A 199 -11.39 -1.80 -11.41
N LYS A 200 -12.18 -1.76 -12.49
CA LYS A 200 -12.74 -2.98 -13.09
C LYS A 200 -11.63 -3.91 -13.57
N GLY A 201 -11.69 -5.18 -13.18
CA GLY A 201 -10.71 -6.20 -13.58
C GLY A 201 -9.35 -6.12 -12.89
N HIS A 202 -9.11 -5.12 -12.04
CA HIS A 202 -7.87 -4.95 -11.30
C HIS A 202 -8.14 -4.96 -9.79
N HIS A 203 -7.51 -5.88 -9.09
CA HIS A 203 -7.70 -6.04 -7.65
C HIS A 203 -6.66 -5.30 -6.80
N ARG A 204 -5.85 -4.41 -7.39
CA ARG A 204 -4.72 -3.74 -6.70
C ARG A 204 -5.19 -2.75 -5.63
N LEU A 205 -6.22 -1.97 -5.93
CA LEU A 205 -6.82 -1.02 -5.00
C LEU A 205 -8.23 -1.51 -4.64
N LEU A 206 -8.43 -1.84 -3.37
CA LEU A 206 -9.73 -2.29 -2.85
C LEU A 206 -10.20 -1.32 -1.77
N ALA A 207 -11.46 -0.96 -1.79
CA ALA A 207 -12.11 -0.22 -0.72
C ALA A 207 -12.84 -1.17 0.21
N ILE A 208 -12.61 -1.06 1.51
CA ILE A 208 -13.28 -1.88 2.52
C ILE A 208 -14.75 -1.44 2.62
N ARG A 209 -15.66 -2.42 2.65
CA ARG A 209 -17.11 -2.21 2.75
C ARG A 209 -17.68 -2.97 3.93
N GLU A 210 -18.92 -2.61 4.27
CA GLU A 210 -19.74 -3.51 5.05
C GLU A 210 -19.98 -4.81 4.28
N PRO A 211 -19.85 -5.98 4.94
CA PRO A 211 -20.18 -7.25 4.32
C PRO A 211 -21.66 -7.28 3.91
N SER A 212 -21.93 -7.69 2.67
CA SER A 212 -23.29 -7.96 2.18
C SER A 212 -23.93 -9.13 2.94
N ALA A 213 -25.25 -9.28 2.85
CA ALA A 213 -25.97 -10.40 3.47
C ALA A 213 -25.39 -11.77 3.06
N GLU A 214 -25.01 -11.93 1.80
CA GLU A 214 -24.36 -13.13 1.28
C GLU A 214 -22.99 -13.38 1.92
N VAL A 215 -22.17 -12.35 2.08
CA VAL A 215 -20.87 -12.48 2.76
C VAL A 215 -21.08 -12.80 4.24
N ARG A 216 -22.01 -12.14 4.93
CA ARG A 216 -22.33 -12.42 6.34
C ARG A 216 -22.79 -13.88 6.53
N ALA A 217 -23.65 -14.39 5.63
CA ALA A 217 -24.12 -15.76 5.67
C ALA A 217 -22.99 -16.80 5.53
N ARG A 218 -21.90 -16.48 4.81
CA ARG A 218 -20.73 -17.37 4.68
C ARG A 218 -19.87 -17.45 5.97
N TYR A 219 -19.90 -16.40 6.78
CA TYR A 219 -19.12 -16.25 8.02
C TYR A 219 -20.06 -15.98 9.21
N PRO A 220 -20.92 -16.95 9.61
CA PRO A 220 -21.86 -16.76 10.70
C PRO A 220 -21.11 -16.53 12.03
N GLY A 221 -21.61 -15.60 12.84
CA GLY A 221 -21.01 -15.26 14.15
C GLY A 221 -19.70 -14.45 14.07
N ILE A 222 -19.20 -14.15 12.86
CA ILE A 222 -18.01 -13.30 12.68
C ILE A 222 -18.44 -11.84 12.55
N GLU A 223 -17.98 -11.02 13.49
CA GLU A 223 -18.18 -9.58 13.44
C GLU A 223 -17.56 -8.97 12.20
N GLY A 224 -18.26 -7.97 11.65
CA GLY A 224 -17.80 -7.21 10.51
C GLY A 224 -16.47 -6.47 10.75
N PRO A 225 -15.93 -5.85 9.69
CA PRO A 225 -14.82 -4.92 9.84
C PRO A 225 -15.21 -3.80 10.82
N PRO A 226 -14.28 -3.31 11.65
CA PRO A 226 -14.57 -2.20 12.55
C PRO A 226 -14.98 -0.96 11.75
N SER A 227 -15.84 -0.13 12.32
CA SER A 227 -16.38 1.07 11.66
C SER A 227 -15.29 2.04 11.20
N SER A 228 -14.16 2.10 11.92
CA SER A 228 -12.96 2.86 11.57
C SER A 228 -12.29 2.39 10.27
N SER A 229 -12.47 1.13 9.88
CA SER A 229 -11.91 0.55 8.65
C SER A 229 -12.83 0.71 7.43
N LEU A 230 -14.09 1.11 7.59
CA LEU A 230 -15.02 1.26 6.48
C LEU A 230 -14.62 2.41 5.54
N GLY A 231 -14.64 2.14 4.23
CA GLY A 231 -14.24 3.07 3.19
C GLY A 231 -12.73 3.35 3.10
N THR A 232 -11.91 2.73 3.96
CA THR A 232 -10.45 2.77 3.87
C THR A 232 -9.94 1.90 2.71
N ILE A 233 -8.65 2.06 2.36
CA ILE A 233 -8.08 1.44 1.15
C ILE A 233 -7.09 0.34 1.51
N LEU A 234 -7.27 -0.84 0.89
CA LEU A 234 -6.26 -1.88 0.79
C LEU A 234 -5.55 -1.74 -0.56
N TYR A 235 -4.22 -1.61 -0.52
CA TYR A 235 -3.37 -1.53 -1.70
C TYR A 235 -2.44 -2.75 -1.76
N MET A 236 -2.62 -3.59 -2.78
CA MET A 236 -1.75 -4.71 -3.08
C MET A 236 -0.63 -4.30 -4.04
N ARG A 237 0.62 -4.57 -3.64
CA ARG A 237 1.84 -4.27 -4.39
C ARG A 237 2.63 -5.53 -4.64
N GLU A 238 3.20 -5.65 -5.83
CA GLU A 238 4.11 -6.76 -6.14
C GLU A 238 5.43 -6.53 -5.37
N ASP A 239 5.91 -7.55 -4.68
CA ASP A 239 7.17 -7.51 -3.97
C ASP A 239 8.35 -7.47 -4.97
N GLU A 240 9.41 -6.71 -4.64
CA GLU A 240 10.57 -6.52 -5.51
C GLU A 240 11.33 -7.83 -5.75
N SER A 241 11.23 -8.78 -4.81
CA SER A 241 11.80 -10.12 -4.88
C SER A 241 11.16 -11.01 -5.98
N GLY A 242 9.91 -10.74 -6.36
CA GLY A 242 9.10 -11.59 -7.24
C GLY A 242 9.46 -11.58 -8.73
N ARG A 243 10.33 -10.65 -9.17
CA ARG A 243 10.72 -10.54 -10.60
C ARG A 243 11.96 -11.33 -11.00
N ASN A 244 12.65 -11.99 -10.07
CA ASN A 244 13.89 -12.71 -10.36
C ASN A 244 13.75 -13.83 -11.43
N GLY A 245 12.52 -14.24 -11.80
CA GLY A 245 12.27 -15.19 -12.89
C GLY A 245 11.58 -14.63 -14.16
N ALA A 246 11.23 -13.34 -14.23
CA ALA A 246 10.22 -12.85 -15.17
C ALA A 246 10.73 -12.25 -16.50
N ALA A 247 12.02 -11.95 -16.63
CA ALA A 247 12.60 -11.32 -17.82
C ALA A 247 13.35 -12.34 -18.70
N LYS A 248 12.62 -13.26 -19.35
CA LYS A 248 13.14 -13.97 -20.53
C LYS A 248 12.48 -13.37 -21.79
N PRO A 249 13.21 -13.21 -22.90
CA PRO A 249 12.71 -12.59 -24.14
C PRO A 249 11.53 -13.36 -24.73
N ALA A 250 10.64 -12.64 -25.43
CA ALA A 250 9.33 -13.09 -25.91
C ALA A 250 9.31 -14.32 -26.84
N TRP A 251 10.48 -14.80 -27.30
CA TRP A 251 10.62 -15.87 -28.30
C TRP A 251 10.86 -17.28 -27.73
N LYS A 252 11.02 -17.46 -26.41
CA LYS A 252 11.02 -18.81 -25.82
C LYS A 252 9.60 -19.22 -25.43
N PRO A 253 9.19 -20.50 -25.61
CA PRO A 253 7.95 -21.02 -25.04
C PRO A 253 7.90 -20.65 -23.57
N ARG A 254 6.81 -20.00 -23.12
CA ARG A 254 6.68 -19.50 -21.75
C ARG A 254 6.74 -20.70 -20.79
N GLU A 255 7.91 -20.95 -20.21
CA GLU A 255 8.03 -21.78 -19.01
C GLU A 255 7.00 -21.29 -17.97
N PRO A 256 6.35 -22.20 -17.24
CA PRO A 256 5.43 -21.85 -16.17
C PRO A 256 6.10 -20.88 -15.20
N ARG A 257 5.44 -19.75 -14.90
CA ARG A 257 6.03 -18.73 -14.03
C ARG A 257 5.67 -19.02 -12.57
N PRO A 258 6.61 -18.87 -11.63
CA PRO A 258 6.29 -18.95 -10.22
C PRO A 258 5.23 -17.91 -9.87
N PRO A 259 4.45 -18.16 -8.80
CA PRO A 259 3.51 -17.18 -8.29
C PRO A 259 4.19 -15.86 -7.98
N ARG A 260 3.45 -14.77 -8.18
CA ARG A 260 3.94 -13.44 -7.83
C ARG A 260 3.82 -13.26 -6.31
N SER A 261 4.87 -12.72 -5.70
CA SER A 261 4.82 -12.28 -4.31
C SER A 261 4.13 -10.92 -4.24
N PHE A 262 3.16 -10.77 -3.34
CA PHE A 262 2.50 -9.50 -3.06
C PHE A 262 2.65 -9.11 -1.60
N GLN A 263 2.57 -7.81 -1.36
CA GLN A 263 2.35 -7.23 -0.04
C GLN A 263 1.06 -6.41 -0.07
N ALA A 264 0.34 -6.43 1.04
CA ALA A 264 -0.84 -5.59 1.23
C ALA A 264 -0.52 -4.47 2.22
N GLN A 265 -0.87 -3.25 1.83
CA GLN A 265 -0.75 -2.07 2.66
C GLN A 265 -2.14 -1.47 2.89
N HIS A 266 -2.44 -1.14 4.14
CA HIS A 266 -3.65 -0.40 4.50
C HIS A 266 -3.40 1.10 4.49
N PHE A 267 -4.41 1.86 4.08
CA PHE A 267 -4.44 3.31 4.17
C PHE A 267 -5.77 3.74 4.78
N SER A 268 -5.69 4.52 5.86
CA SER A 268 -6.85 5.07 6.59
C SER A 268 -7.77 5.97 5.75
N SER A 269 -7.33 6.41 4.56
CA SER A 269 -8.16 7.20 3.64
C SER A 269 -7.68 7.09 2.21
N VAL A 270 -8.59 7.42 1.27
CA VAL A 270 -8.25 7.53 -0.16
C VAL A 270 -7.19 8.59 -0.42
N TYR A 271 -7.17 9.68 0.35
CA TYR A 271 -6.12 10.69 0.26
C TYR A 271 -4.76 10.17 0.71
N ALA A 272 -4.68 9.39 1.79
CA ALA A 272 -3.43 8.82 2.24
C ALA A 272 -2.83 7.88 1.18
N ALA A 273 -3.67 7.03 0.57
CA ALA A 273 -3.26 6.21 -0.56
C ALA A 273 -2.79 7.07 -1.75
N HIS A 274 -3.55 8.11 -2.13
CA HIS A 274 -3.22 9.00 -3.24
C HIS A 274 -1.90 9.76 -3.04
N ARG A 275 -1.65 10.29 -1.83
CA ARG A 275 -0.39 10.98 -1.51
C ARG A 275 0.80 10.04 -1.62
N LYS A 276 0.66 8.80 -1.14
CA LYS A 276 1.73 7.80 -1.22
C LYS A 276 2.05 7.44 -2.67
N THR A 277 1.03 7.17 -3.50
CA THR A 277 1.23 6.90 -4.94
C THR A 277 1.81 8.10 -5.67
N PHE A 278 1.33 9.32 -5.37
CA PHE A 278 1.85 10.55 -5.98
C PHE A 278 3.32 10.77 -5.65
N HIS A 279 3.70 10.61 -4.37
CA HIS A 279 5.08 10.74 -3.94
C HIS A 279 5.99 9.73 -4.64
N GLU A 280 5.57 8.47 -4.72
CA GLU A 280 6.35 7.42 -5.39
C GLU A 280 6.51 7.70 -6.89
N SER A 281 5.45 8.11 -7.59
CA SER A 281 5.55 8.53 -9.00
C SER A 281 6.58 9.64 -9.18
N ARG A 282 6.57 10.66 -8.31
CA ARG A 282 7.54 11.76 -8.33
C ARG A 282 8.98 11.31 -8.06
N VAL A 283 9.17 10.38 -7.12
CA VAL A 283 10.49 9.81 -6.83
C VAL A 283 11.00 9.04 -8.05
N TYR A 284 10.16 8.22 -8.70
CA TYR A 284 10.54 7.51 -9.91
C TYR A 284 10.85 8.46 -11.09
N GLU A 285 10.05 9.50 -11.30
CA GLU A 285 10.32 10.52 -12.33
C GLU A 285 11.69 11.16 -12.13
N ARG A 286 12.00 11.63 -10.91
CA ARG A 286 13.32 12.22 -10.61
C ARG A 286 14.45 11.23 -10.76
N GLU A 287 14.24 9.98 -10.33
CA GLU A 287 15.23 8.92 -10.50
C GLU A 287 15.49 8.66 -11.99
N ILE A 288 14.44 8.65 -12.82
CA ILE A 288 14.56 8.50 -14.27
C ILE A 288 15.37 9.65 -14.86
N ASP A 289 15.04 10.89 -14.51
CA ASP A 289 15.74 12.08 -15.02
C ASP A 289 17.23 12.06 -14.64
N GLN A 290 17.53 11.81 -13.36
CA GLN A 290 18.90 11.72 -12.84
C GLN A 290 19.72 10.63 -13.52
N LEU A 291 19.15 9.44 -13.68
CA LEU A 291 19.86 8.33 -14.33
C LEU A 291 19.98 8.54 -15.85
N THR A 292 19.04 9.27 -16.48
CA THR A 292 19.10 9.59 -17.91
C THR A 292 20.24 10.56 -18.17
N ASP A 293 20.32 11.65 -17.41
CA ASP A 293 21.41 12.62 -17.46
C ASP A 293 22.77 11.94 -17.23
N MET A 294 22.86 11.06 -16.23
CA MET A 294 24.07 10.26 -15.99
C MET A 294 24.46 9.38 -17.18
N LYS A 295 23.48 8.68 -17.76
CA LYS A 295 23.70 7.80 -18.92
C LYS A 295 24.22 8.60 -20.11
N GLU A 296 23.63 9.77 -20.39
CA GLU A 296 24.02 10.66 -21.49
C GLU A 296 25.43 11.21 -21.28
N HIS A 297 25.75 11.66 -20.06
CA HIS A 297 27.10 12.12 -19.73
C HIS A 297 28.16 11.02 -19.84
N LEU A 298 27.86 9.80 -19.35
CA LEU A 298 28.78 8.66 -19.51
C LEU A 298 28.98 8.28 -20.98
N ALA A 299 27.91 8.28 -21.79
CA ALA A 299 27.99 7.99 -23.21
C ALA A 299 28.78 9.05 -23.97
N SER A 300 28.55 10.33 -23.66
CA SER A 300 29.28 11.47 -24.23
C SER A 300 30.78 11.38 -23.88
N MET A 301 31.12 11.14 -22.62
CA MET A 301 32.52 10.99 -22.20
C MET A 301 33.19 9.79 -22.87
N ASN A 302 32.47 8.67 -23.01
CA ASN A 302 32.98 7.49 -23.71
C ASN A 302 33.31 7.82 -25.19
N GLY A 303 32.40 8.51 -25.90
CA GLY A 303 32.63 8.97 -27.27
C GLY A 303 33.79 9.96 -27.41
N THR A 304 33.91 10.92 -26.47
CA THR A 304 35.05 11.85 -26.45
C THR A 304 36.37 11.12 -26.22
N LEU A 305 36.44 10.15 -25.29
CA LEU A 305 37.64 9.34 -25.09
C LEU A 305 37.99 8.52 -26.33
N ASP A 306 37.00 7.92 -27.00
CA ASP A 306 37.22 7.14 -28.23
C ASP A 306 37.79 8.00 -29.36
N ALA A 307 37.26 9.22 -29.53
CA ALA A 307 37.65 10.11 -30.62
C ALA A 307 39.01 10.78 -30.35
N GLU A 308 39.22 11.30 -29.14
CA GLU A 308 40.31 12.23 -28.84
C GLU A 308 41.50 11.57 -28.13
N TRP A 309 41.36 10.38 -27.56
CA TRP A 309 42.47 9.70 -26.90
C TRP A 309 43.31 8.87 -27.88
N ARG A 310 44.25 9.54 -28.56
CA ARG A 310 45.19 8.93 -29.50
C ARG A 310 46.62 8.95 -28.97
N THR A 311 47.50 8.17 -29.60
CA THR A 311 48.94 8.22 -29.34
C THR A 311 49.53 9.60 -29.66
N THR A 312 48.98 10.28 -30.66
CA THR A 312 49.37 11.64 -31.12
C THR A 312 48.81 12.78 -30.26
N THR A 313 47.89 12.50 -29.34
CA THR A 313 47.28 13.52 -28.47
C THR A 313 48.30 14.05 -27.44
N THR A 314 48.39 15.38 -27.31
CA THR A 314 49.35 16.03 -26.41
C THR A 314 49.12 15.66 -24.94
N ALA A 315 50.19 15.66 -24.14
CA ALA A 315 50.12 15.33 -22.72
C ALA A 315 49.18 16.26 -21.94
N SER A 316 49.16 17.56 -22.28
CA SER A 316 48.25 18.55 -21.69
C SER A 316 46.78 18.22 -21.98
N HIS A 317 46.45 17.84 -23.22
CA HIS A 317 45.07 17.45 -23.58
C HIS A 317 44.63 16.16 -22.90
N LYS A 318 45.51 15.15 -22.82
CA LYS A 318 45.25 13.91 -22.06
C LYS A 318 44.99 14.17 -20.57
N ALA A 319 45.72 15.10 -19.95
CA ALA A 319 45.50 15.50 -18.57
C ALA A 319 44.11 16.17 -18.38
N SER A 320 43.71 17.03 -19.31
CA SER A 320 42.38 17.66 -19.32
C SER A 320 41.24 16.63 -19.46
N LEU A 321 41.36 15.69 -20.41
CA LEU A 321 40.40 14.59 -20.58
C LEU A 321 40.29 13.71 -19.34
N ARG A 322 41.42 13.42 -18.68
CA ARG A 322 41.45 12.66 -17.43
C ARG A 322 40.71 13.38 -16.30
N ALA A 323 40.96 14.68 -16.12
CA ALA A 323 40.30 15.48 -15.08
C ALA A 323 38.78 15.50 -15.28
N ARG A 324 38.31 15.71 -16.52
CA ARG A 324 36.88 15.69 -16.86
C ARG A 324 36.24 14.31 -16.60
N ALA A 325 36.92 13.23 -17.01
CA ALA A 325 36.43 11.88 -16.77
C ALA A 325 36.37 11.56 -15.26
N GLN A 326 37.37 11.96 -14.49
CA GLN A 326 37.38 11.78 -13.03
C GLN A 326 36.25 12.55 -12.34
N GLU A 327 36.03 13.80 -12.73
CA GLU A 327 34.93 14.61 -12.19
C GLU A 327 33.57 13.95 -12.46
N LEU A 328 33.34 13.49 -13.70
CA LEU A 328 32.12 12.79 -14.05
C LEU A 328 31.96 11.48 -13.26
N LEU A 329 33.00 10.66 -13.20
CA LEU A 329 32.97 9.38 -12.46
C LEU A 329 32.69 9.61 -10.97
N GLN A 330 33.25 10.66 -10.37
CA GLN A 330 33.00 11.01 -8.98
C GLN A 330 31.53 11.42 -8.78
N ARG A 331 30.99 12.32 -9.61
CA ARG A 331 29.57 12.70 -9.57
C ARG A 331 28.65 11.48 -9.70
N CYS A 332 28.99 10.53 -10.57
CA CYS A 332 28.23 9.29 -10.74
C CYS A 332 28.27 8.43 -9.47
N ARG A 333 29.44 8.30 -8.83
CA ARG A 333 29.60 7.56 -7.57
C ARG A 333 28.83 8.21 -6.44
N ASP A 334 28.88 9.53 -6.32
CA ASP A 334 28.15 10.26 -5.27
C ASP A 334 26.64 10.01 -5.38
N LEU A 335 26.11 9.97 -6.60
CA LEU A 335 24.69 9.68 -6.84
C LEU A 335 24.32 8.21 -6.58
N LEU A 336 25.18 7.26 -6.97
CA LEU A 336 24.88 5.82 -6.87
C LEU A 336 25.23 5.18 -5.51
N SER A 337 26.19 5.74 -4.78
CA SER A 337 26.72 5.16 -3.53
C SER A 337 25.70 5.09 -2.39
N ALA A 338 24.70 5.97 -2.39
CA ALA A 338 23.62 5.99 -1.41
C ALA A 338 22.44 5.05 -1.76
N CYS A 339 22.54 4.25 -2.83
CA CYS A 339 21.41 3.46 -3.33
C CYS A 339 21.48 1.97 -2.94
N GLU A 340 20.36 1.43 -2.46
CA GLU A 340 20.22 0.00 -2.13
C GLU A 340 19.86 -0.87 -3.37
N ASN A 341 19.49 -0.25 -4.49
CA ASN A 341 19.08 -1.01 -5.68
C ASN A 341 20.27 -1.73 -6.33
N ARG A 342 20.12 -3.05 -6.57
CA ARG A 342 21.17 -3.92 -7.12
C ARG A 342 21.82 -3.40 -8.42
N TYR A 343 21.04 -2.82 -9.33
CA TYR A 343 21.57 -2.39 -10.62
C TYR A 343 22.38 -1.11 -10.48
N LYS A 344 21.98 -0.23 -9.56
CA LYS A 344 22.73 0.96 -9.18
C LYS A 344 24.03 0.60 -8.46
N VAL A 345 23.98 -0.36 -7.53
CA VAL A 345 25.18 -0.89 -6.86
C VAL A 345 26.14 -1.49 -7.88
N GLN A 346 25.67 -2.37 -8.77
CA GLN A 346 26.50 -2.96 -9.83
C GLN A 346 27.07 -1.90 -10.78
N ALA A 347 26.31 -0.85 -11.13
CA ALA A 347 26.83 0.27 -11.91
C ALA A 347 27.91 1.03 -11.13
N CYS A 348 27.69 1.29 -9.85
CA CYS A 348 28.67 1.94 -8.97
C CYS A 348 29.97 1.14 -8.89
N ASP A 349 29.89 -0.19 -8.68
CA ASP A 349 31.05 -1.07 -8.61
C ASP A 349 31.85 -1.07 -9.93
N LEU A 350 31.15 -1.08 -11.06
CA LEU A 350 31.79 -0.99 -12.38
C LEU A 350 32.53 0.33 -12.57
N LEU A 351 31.96 1.45 -12.11
CA LEU A 351 32.60 2.77 -12.18
C LEU A 351 33.69 2.96 -11.11
N ALA A 352 33.57 2.27 -9.97
CA ALA A 352 34.56 2.27 -8.90
C ALA A 352 35.87 1.60 -9.33
N ALA A 353 35.77 0.50 -10.09
CA ALA A 353 36.90 -0.29 -10.60
C ALA A 353 37.82 0.44 -11.60
N VAL A 354 37.52 1.70 -11.94
CA VAL A 354 38.18 2.47 -13.01
C VAL A 354 38.78 3.78 -12.47
N SER A 355 39.10 3.84 -11.17
CA SER A 355 39.72 5.02 -10.57
C SER A 355 40.97 5.43 -11.37
N ASN A 356 40.92 6.64 -11.95
CA ASN A 356 42.02 7.32 -12.65
C ASN A 356 42.36 6.88 -14.08
N LEU A 357 41.43 6.23 -14.81
CA LEU A 357 41.69 5.70 -16.17
C LEU A 357 42.83 4.67 -16.21
N THR A 358 43.18 4.11 -15.07
CA THR A 358 44.23 3.11 -14.88
C THR A 358 43.63 1.78 -14.50
N ASP A 359 44.27 0.69 -14.92
CA ASP A 359 43.92 -0.66 -14.46
C ASP A 359 44.41 -0.93 -13.02
N SER A 360 44.12 -2.11 -12.50
CA SER A 360 44.54 -2.56 -11.16
C SER A 360 46.06 -2.66 -11.00
N SER A 361 46.84 -2.54 -12.07
CA SER A 361 48.31 -2.50 -12.08
C SER A 361 48.87 -1.08 -12.21
N GLY A 362 48.01 -0.06 -12.21
CA GLY A 362 48.40 1.35 -12.34
C GLY A 362 48.74 1.80 -13.75
N ARG A 363 48.53 0.95 -14.77
CA ARG A 363 48.79 1.28 -16.18
C ARG A 363 47.57 1.94 -16.81
N GLU A 364 47.78 2.92 -17.67
CA GLU A 364 46.70 3.58 -18.41
C GLU A 364 45.97 2.56 -19.30
N ASN A 365 44.66 2.38 -19.06
CA ASN A 365 43.85 1.42 -19.81
C ASN A 365 42.44 1.96 -20.07
N ILE A 366 42.36 2.76 -21.13
CA ILE A 366 41.15 3.51 -21.48
C ILE A 366 40.11 2.62 -22.16
N SER A 367 40.55 1.60 -22.88
CA SER A 367 39.63 0.60 -23.44
C SER A 367 38.85 -0.11 -22.34
N VAL A 368 39.51 -0.49 -21.23
CA VAL A 368 38.84 -1.05 -20.05
C VAL A 368 37.90 -0.02 -19.41
N THR A 369 38.33 1.24 -19.31
CA THR A 369 37.49 2.33 -18.79
C THR A 369 36.20 2.48 -19.59
N MET A 370 36.31 2.62 -20.90
CA MET A 370 35.19 2.75 -21.81
C MET A 370 34.27 1.53 -21.74
N SER A 371 34.84 0.32 -21.69
CA SER A 371 34.07 -0.93 -21.56
C SER A 371 33.28 -0.97 -20.25
N LYS A 372 33.85 -0.49 -19.15
CA LYS A 372 33.19 -0.40 -17.84
C LYS A 372 32.12 0.68 -17.80
N MET A 373 32.32 1.81 -18.49
CA MET A 373 31.28 2.83 -18.68
C MET A 373 30.08 2.28 -19.48
N VAL A 374 30.33 1.54 -20.57
CA VAL A 374 29.25 0.82 -21.31
C VAL A 374 28.56 -0.20 -20.40
N GLY A 375 29.34 -0.96 -19.62
CA GLY A 375 28.80 -1.90 -18.64
C GLY A 375 27.87 -1.22 -17.63
N ALA A 376 28.28 -0.08 -17.08
CA ALA A 376 27.47 0.71 -16.15
C ALA A 376 26.18 1.23 -16.82
N ILE A 377 26.28 1.77 -18.04
CA ILE A 377 25.11 2.18 -18.85
C ILE A 377 24.12 1.04 -19.01
N ASN A 378 24.58 -0.17 -19.34
CA ASN A 378 23.71 -1.34 -19.49
C ASN A 378 23.00 -1.72 -18.18
N ARG A 379 23.66 -1.56 -17.02
CA ARG A 379 23.02 -1.78 -15.71
C ARG A 379 21.96 -0.72 -15.41
N LEU A 380 22.23 0.55 -15.74
CA LEU A 380 21.24 1.62 -15.62
C LEU A 380 20.04 1.37 -16.56
N MET A 381 20.26 0.84 -17.76
CA MET A 381 19.19 0.43 -18.67
C MET A 381 18.32 -0.69 -18.07
N GLN A 382 18.91 -1.69 -17.41
CA GLN A 382 18.15 -2.71 -16.69
C GLN A 382 17.30 -2.11 -15.55
N ARG A 383 17.79 -1.06 -14.88
CA ARG A 383 16.99 -0.31 -13.91
C ARG A 383 15.82 0.42 -14.56
N PHE A 384 16.00 1.02 -15.74
CA PHE A 384 14.89 1.62 -16.48
C PHE A 384 13.81 0.60 -16.87
N GLU A 385 14.20 -0.57 -17.38
CA GLU A 385 13.27 -1.66 -17.70
C GLU A 385 12.45 -2.11 -16.47
N GLU A 386 13.04 -2.03 -15.27
CA GLU A 386 12.34 -2.33 -14.03
C GLU A 386 11.36 -1.21 -13.62
N MET A 387 11.80 0.04 -13.73
CA MET A 387 11.07 1.23 -13.29
C MET A 387 9.90 1.60 -14.18
N PHE A 388 10.03 1.54 -15.51
CA PHE A 388 8.96 2.00 -16.42
C PHE A 388 7.62 1.30 -16.17
N PRO A 389 7.54 -0.04 -16.02
CA PRO A 389 6.30 -0.70 -15.66
C PRO A 389 5.78 -0.24 -14.28
N LYS A 390 6.66 -0.08 -13.28
CA LYS A 390 6.28 0.36 -11.93
C LYS A 390 5.71 1.79 -11.95
N GLY A 391 6.35 2.70 -12.69
CA GLY A 391 5.88 4.07 -12.91
C GLY A 391 4.51 4.09 -13.59
N GLY A 392 4.33 3.30 -14.65
CA GLY A 392 3.04 3.19 -15.35
C GLY A 392 1.92 2.66 -14.44
N TYR A 393 2.20 1.64 -13.62
CA TYR A 393 1.25 1.11 -12.64
C TYR A 393 0.89 2.14 -11.56
N ASN A 394 1.88 2.87 -11.03
CA ASN A 394 1.65 3.91 -10.02
C ASN A 394 0.84 5.08 -10.58
N GLN A 395 1.09 5.48 -11.83
CA GLN A 395 0.32 6.52 -12.51
C GLN A 395 -1.14 6.10 -12.70
N GLN A 396 -1.40 4.85 -13.10
CA GLN A 396 -2.76 4.30 -13.20
C GLN A 396 -3.46 4.31 -11.86
N ASP A 397 -2.81 3.83 -10.79
CA ASP A 397 -3.38 3.82 -9.44
C ASP A 397 -3.69 5.24 -8.95
N GLN A 398 -2.77 6.19 -9.20
CA GLN A 398 -2.96 7.60 -8.88
C GLN A 398 -4.18 8.18 -9.60
N MET A 399 -4.36 7.89 -10.90
CA MET A 399 -5.53 8.35 -11.66
C MET A 399 -6.84 7.78 -11.12
N VAL A 400 -6.86 6.50 -10.74
CA VAL A 400 -8.02 5.86 -10.12
C VAL A 400 -8.38 6.54 -8.80
N LEU A 401 -7.39 6.74 -7.91
CA LEU A 401 -7.59 7.38 -6.62
C LEU A 401 -8.05 8.83 -6.78
N GLN A 402 -7.43 9.59 -7.69
CA GLN A 402 -7.78 10.98 -7.97
C GLN A 402 -9.21 11.10 -8.52
N ARG A 403 -9.60 10.19 -9.41
CA ARG A 403 -10.98 10.14 -9.92
C ARG A 403 -11.98 9.92 -8.79
N GLN A 404 -11.74 8.94 -7.92
CA GLN A 404 -12.61 8.66 -6.78
C GLN A 404 -12.72 9.86 -5.82
N ILE A 405 -11.60 10.53 -5.52
CA ILE A 405 -11.57 11.76 -4.71
C ILE A 405 -12.48 12.82 -5.34
N ARG A 406 -12.27 13.13 -6.63
CA ARG A 406 -13.05 14.17 -7.33
C ARG A 406 -14.54 13.84 -7.35
N GLU A 407 -14.91 12.60 -7.64
CA GLU A 407 -16.31 12.16 -7.64
C GLU A 407 -16.98 12.42 -6.28
N HIS A 408 -16.31 12.07 -5.18
CA HIS A 408 -16.86 12.26 -3.83
C HIS A 408 -16.90 13.72 -3.40
N GLU A 409 -15.87 14.50 -3.73
CA GLU A 409 -15.84 15.96 -3.50
C GLU A 409 -16.94 16.68 -4.27
N THR A 410 -17.18 16.30 -5.53
CA THR A 410 -18.25 16.88 -6.34
C THR A 410 -19.62 16.60 -5.72
N VAL A 411 -19.89 15.37 -5.27
CA VAL A 411 -21.15 15.04 -4.59
C VAL A 411 -21.35 15.91 -3.34
N LEU A 412 -20.35 16.00 -2.46
CA LEU A 412 -20.46 16.83 -1.24
C LEU A 412 -20.60 18.32 -1.55
N LYS A 413 -19.91 18.81 -2.57
CA LYS A 413 -20.01 20.20 -3.02
C LYS A 413 -21.39 20.53 -3.58
N MET A 414 -21.95 19.65 -4.41
CA MET A 414 -23.30 19.80 -4.97
C MET A 414 -24.36 19.74 -3.87
N PHE A 415 -24.23 18.78 -2.95
CA PHE A 415 -25.13 18.67 -1.81
C PHE A 415 -25.11 19.93 -0.95
N ARG A 416 -23.92 20.43 -0.60
CA ARG A 416 -23.77 21.69 0.16
C ARG A 416 -24.40 22.89 -0.56
N ARG A 417 -24.24 22.97 -1.89
CA ARG A 417 -24.90 24.02 -2.69
C ARG A 417 -26.42 23.93 -2.56
N GLY A 418 -26.99 22.73 -2.65
CA GLY A 418 -28.42 22.52 -2.46
C GLY A 418 -28.92 22.85 -1.03
N VAL A 419 -28.07 22.71 -0.01
CA VAL A 419 -28.37 23.20 1.36
C VAL A 419 -28.39 24.73 1.40
N THR A 420 -27.44 25.40 0.75
CA THR A 420 -27.40 26.87 0.68
C THR A 420 -28.58 27.44 -0.08
N GLU A 421 -28.96 26.86 -1.23
CA GLU A 421 -30.12 27.30 -2.02
C GLU A 421 -31.44 27.19 -1.23
N ARG A 422 -31.57 26.19 -0.33
CA ARG A 422 -32.71 26.07 0.59
C ARG A 422 -32.66 27.04 1.77
N GLY A 423 -31.53 27.68 1.99
CA GLY A 423 -31.45 28.87 2.82
C GLY A 423 -32.35 29.99 2.32
N ASP A 424 -32.36 30.18 1.01
CA ASP A 424 -33.14 31.21 0.35
C ASP A 424 -34.63 30.81 0.26
N ASP A 425 -34.92 29.51 0.09
CA ASP A 425 -36.28 28.96 0.07
C ASP A 425 -36.36 27.58 0.77
N PRO A 426 -36.72 27.53 2.08
CA PRO A 426 -36.74 26.29 2.87
C PRO A 426 -38.01 25.43 2.66
N SER A 427 -38.78 25.64 1.58
CA SER A 427 -40.07 24.98 1.37
C SER A 427 -40.00 23.55 0.83
N SER A 428 -38.81 23.04 0.46
CA SER A 428 -38.67 21.75 -0.22
C SER A 428 -37.77 20.75 0.52
N PRO A 429 -38.16 19.46 0.56
CA PRO A 429 -37.38 18.43 1.26
C PRO A 429 -35.98 18.25 0.65
N LEU A 430 -35.03 17.86 1.50
CA LEU A 430 -33.69 17.47 1.10
C LEU A 430 -33.67 15.98 0.75
N ARG A 431 -33.00 15.66 -0.36
CA ARG A 431 -32.87 14.31 -0.90
C ARG A 431 -31.50 13.72 -0.57
N PRO A 432 -31.39 12.81 0.42
CA PRO A 432 -30.10 12.28 0.87
C PRO A 432 -29.48 11.25 -0.10
N GLU A 433 -30.22 10.78 -1.10
CA GLU A 433 -29.81 9.66 -1.98
C GLU A 433 -28.54 9.97 -2.77
N GLU A 434 -28.21 11.25 -2.98
CA GLU A 434 -26.94 11.65 -3.59
C GLU A 434 -25.73 11.27 -2.70
N LEU A 435 -25.89 11.35 -1.37
CA LEU A 435 -24.87 10.99 -0.40
C LEU A 435 -24.61 9.48 -0.37
N ASP A 436 -25.55 8.66 -0.88
CA ASP A 436 -25.34 7.23 -1.11
C ASP A 436 -24.41 6.95 -2.30
N ARG A 437 -23.83 7.96 -2.93
CA ARG A 437 -22.71 7.73 -3.85
C ARG A 437 -21.36 7.78 -3.13
N ILE A 438 -21.34 8.27 -1.89
CA ILE A 438 -20.14 8.44 -1.09
C ILE A 438 -19.83 7.13 -0.38
N ARG A 439 -18.58 6.73 -0.55
CA ARG A 439 -18.16 5.36 -0.32
C ARG A 439 -16.78 5.30 0.32
N LEU A 440 -15.94 6.32 0.23
CA LEU A 440 -14.56 6.26 0.74
C LEU A 440 -14.34 7.13 1.97
N ALA A 441 -13.43 6.70 2.83
CA ALA A 441 -12.91 7.53 3.91
C ALA A 441 -11.96 8.60 3.33
N PRO A 442 -12.03 9.86 3.83
CA PRO A 442 -12.79 10.29 5.00
C PRO A 442 -14.23 10.76 4.68
N PHE A 443 -14.61 10.84 3.41
CA PHE A 443 -15.90 11.39 2.97
C PHE A 443 -17.13 10.74 3.61
N LEU A 444 -17.04 9.44 3.93
CA LEU A 444 -18.11 8.71 4.64
C LEU A 444 -18.54 9.39 5.95
N VAL A 445 -17.61 9.98 6.71
CA VAL A 445 -17.92 10.65 7.98
C VAL A 445 -18.85 11.84 7.74
N TYR A 446 -18.52 12.68 6.77
CA TYR A 446 -19.32 13.85 6.40
C TYR A 446 -20.67 13.43 5.81
N ALA A 447 -20.68 12.44 4.92
CA ALA A 447 -21.91 11.93 4.32
C ALA A 447 -22.86 11.31 5.34
N GLY A 448 -22.34 10.59 6.34
CA GLY A 448 -23.15 10.04 7.44
C GLY A 448 -23.82 11.14 8.25
N ARG A 449 -23.05 12.12 8.72
CA ARG A 449 -23.60 13.25 9.50
C ARG A 449 -24.59 14.09 8.69
N LEU A 450 -24.35 14.31 7.40
CA LEU A 450 -25.29 15.02 6.54
C LEU A 450 -26.60 14.24 6.34
N ARG A 451 -26.56 12.90 6.23
CA ARG A 451 -27.77 12.07 6.14
C ARG A 451 -28.63 12.15 7.41
N GLU A 452 -28.01 12.03 8.58
CA GLU A 452 -28.70 12.17 9.87
C GLU A 452 -29.40 13.54 9.98
N LYS A 453 -28.73 14.61 9.53
CA LYS A 453 -29.33 15.95 9.51
C LYS A 453 -30.40 16.12 8.42
N CYS A 454 -30.35 15.39 7.31
CA CYS A 454 -31.42 15.39 6.31
C CYS A 454 -32.72 14.88 6.91
N GLU A 455 -32.64 13.79 7.67
CA GLU A 455 -33.80 13.19 8.35
C GLU A 455 -34.41 14.21 9.32
N THR A 456 -33.58 14.82 10.18
CA THR A 456 -34.02 15.86 11.11
C THR A 456 -34.66 17.06 10.39
N TYR A 457 -34.08 17.50 9.28
CA TYR A 457 -34.59 18.63 8.48
C TYR A 457 -35.97 18.30 7.87
N ASN A 458 -36.11 17.12 7.27
CA ASN A 458 -37.36 16.71 6.62
C ASN A 458 -38.47 16.50 7.65
N ASP A 459 -38.16 15.95 8.82
CA ASP A 459 -39.11 15.81 9.93
C ASP A 459 -39.54 17.19 10.47
N ALA A 460 -38.60 18.13 10.62
CA ALA A 460 -38.90 19.50 11.02
C ALA A 460 -39.84 20.20 10.02
N LEU A 461 -39.57 20.02 8.73
CA LEU A 461 -40.36 20.59 7.64
C LEU A 461 -41.79 20.02 7.65
N GLY A 462 -41.93 18.69 7.79
CA GLY A 462 -43.24 18.04 7.86
C GLY A 462 -44.08 18.46 9.07
N ASN A 463 -43.43 18.78 10.19
CA ASN A 463 -44.08 19.29 11.40
C ASN A 463 -44.28 20.81 11.42
N GLY A 464 -43.87 21.53 10.37
CA GLY A 464 -43.97 23.00 10.31
C GLY A 464 -43.06 23.73 11.30
N ASN A 465 -42.04 23.06 11.87
CA ASN A 465 -41.12 23.67 12.82
C ASN A 465 -40.03 24.47 12.10
N ARG A 466 -40.36 25.72 11.75
CA ARG A 466 -39.48 26.61 10.97
C ARG A 466 -38.14 26.87 11.65
N ASP A 467 -38.12 26.95 12.98
CA ASP A 467 -36.90 27.17 13.75
C ASP A 467 -35.93 26.01 13.61
N MET A 468 -36.42 24.78 13.77
CA MET A 468 -35.61 23.58 13.63
C MET A 468 -35.14 23.35 12.19
N VAL A 469 -35.95 23.71 11.19
CA VAL A 469 -35.57 23.71 9.77
C VAL A 469 -34.34 24.60 9.55
N ILE A 470 -34.38 25.85 10.04
CA ILE A 470 -33.28 26.81 9.89
C ILE A 470 -32.02 26.32 10.60
N ASP A 471 -32.14 25.88 11.86
CA ASP A 471 -30.99 25.39 12.63
C ASP A 471 -30.33 24.18 11.96
N THR A 472 -31.13 23.26 11.42
CA THR A 472 -30.61 22.08 10.74
C THR A 472 -29.88 22.42 9.44
N LEU A 473 -30.39 23.38 8.64
CA LEU A 473 -29.68 23.89 7.46
C LEU A 473 -28.31 24.48 7.82
N ILE A 474 -28.24 25.26 8.90
CA ILE A 474 -26.98 25.82 9.40
C ILE A 474 -26.01 24.70 9.80
N GLN A 475 -26.48 23.70 10.56
CA GLN A 475 -25.66 22.56 10.98
C GLN A 475 -25.08 21.80 9.77
N MET A 476 -25.90 21.53 8.75
CA MET A 476 -25.47 20.88 7.51
C MET A 476 -24.44 21.72 6.75
N HIS A 477 -24.66 23.03 6.66
CA HIS A 477 -23.73 23.94 6.01
C HIS A 477 -22.37 23.95 6.69
N VAL A 478 -22.35 23.97 8.03
CA VAL A 478 -21.12 23.89 8.82
C VAL A 478 -20.38 22.57 8.57
N ILE A 479 -21.06 21.43 8.54
CA ILE A 479 -20.44 20.13 8.19
C ILE A 479 -19.80 20.19 6.80
N GLY A 480 -20.50 20.77 5.82
CA GLY A 480 -19.98 20.98 4.46
C GLY A 480 -18.78 21.93 4.38
N LYS A 481 -18.62 22.85 5.34
CA LYS A 481 -17.42 23.70 5.45
C LYS A 481 -16.24 22.94 6.04
N PHE A 482 -16.45 22.13 7.10
CA PHE A 482 -15.41 21.25 7.64
C PHE A 482 -14.82 20.34 6.56
N GLN A 483 -15.66 19.79 5.69
CA GLN A 483 -15.21 18.99 4.54
C GLN A 483 -14.32 19.77 3.57
N ALA A 484 -14.67 21.03 3.24
CA ALA A 484 -13.85 21.85 2.35
C ALA A 484 -12.49 22.18 2.96
N VAL A 485 -12.44 22.43 4.27
CA VAL A 485 -11.17 22.59 5.01
C VAL A 485 -10.37 21.30 5.02
N ARG A 486 -11.02 20.14 5.12
CA ARG A 486 -10.34 18.85 5.02
C ARG A 486 -9.66 18.65 3.65
N THR A 487 -10.36 18.95 2.56
CA THR A 487 -9.79 18.93 1.20
C THR A 487 -8.60 19.88 1.08
N CYS A 488 -8.67 21.06 1.71
CA CYS A 488 -7.53 21.98 1.80
C CYS A 488 -6.30 21.33 2.42
N PHE A 489 -6.48 20.78 3.61
CA PHE A 489 -5.38 20.18 4.34
C PHE A 489 -4.72 19.08 3.50
N GLU A 490 -5.49 18.37 2.67
CA GLU A 490 -4.95 17.39 1.74
C GLU A 490 -4.16 17.97 0.58
N HIS A 491 -4.65 19.04 -0.05
CA HIS A 491 -3.90 19.73 -1.09
C HIS A 491 -2.59 20.31 -0.54
N VAL A 492 -2.61 20.90 0.65
CA VAL A 492 -1.40 21.39 1.32
C VAL A 492 -0.45 20.24 1.66
N LYS A 493 -0.96 19.12 2.20
CA LYS A 493 -0.16 17.90 2.43
C LYS A 493 0.48 17.38 1.14
N GLN A 494 -0.22 17.46 0.01
CA GLN A 494 0.33 17.04 -1.29
C GLN A 494 1.41 18.00 -1.80
N PHE A 495 1.20 19.31 -1.71
CA PHE A 495 2.19 20.31 -2.13
C PHE A 495 3.47 20.27 -1.28
N THR A 496 3.38 19.81 -0.04
CA THR A 496 4.51 19.68 0.89
C THR A 496 5.24 18.33 0.80
N LEU A 497 4.89 17.47 -0.17
CA LEU A 497 5.61 16.22 -0.45
C LEU A 497 6.97 16.47 -1.12
N ASP A 498 7.10 17.55 -1.89
CA ASP A 498 8.37 17.97 -2.49
C ASP A 498 8.93 19.21 -1.78
N PRO A 499 9.85 19.06 -0.82
CA PRO A 499 10.42 20.21 -0.12
C PRO A 499 11.22 21.16 -1.04
N ALA A 500 11.62 20.71 -2.23
CA ALA A 500 12.37 21.53 -3.18
C ALA A 500 11.49 22.52 -3.97
N HIS A 501 10.19 22.21 -4.18
CA HIS A 501 9.30 22.97 -5.06
C HIS A 501 7.92 23.20 -4.42
N ILE A 502 7.89 23.95 -3.33
CA ILE A 502 6.64 24.23 -2.62
C ILE A 502 6.03 25.54 -3.13
N PRO A 503 4.83 25.50 -3.72
CA PRO A 503 4.18 26.69 -4.24
C PRO A 503 3.47 27.45 -3.10
N VAL A 504 4.24 28.14 -2.25
CA VAL A 504 3.73 28.86 -1.06
C VAL A 504 2.59 29.83 -1.42
N GLN A 505 2.73 30.57 -2.52
CA GLN A 505 1.69 31.49 -3.00
C GLN A 505 0.38 30.78 -3.33
N ARG A 506 0.44 29.61 -3.98
CA ARG A 506 -0.74 28.82 -4.34
C ARG A 506 -1.44 28.24 -3.10
N ILE A 507 -0.65 27.82 -2.10
CA ILE A 507 -1.18 27.38 -0.81
C ILE A 507 -1.91 28.53 -0.12
N ARG A 508 -1.30 29.72 -0.10
CA ARG A 508 -1.87 30.94 0.51
C ARG A 508 -3.16 31.36 -0.18
N ASP A 509 -3.18 31.41 -1.51
CA ASP A 509 -4.40 31.76 -2.26
C ASP A 509 -5.55 30.81 -1.94
N PHE A 510 -5.26 29.51 -1.83
CA PHE A 510 -6.26 28.51 -1.47
C PHE A 510 -6.77 28.67 -0.02
N VAL A 511 -5.88 28.93 0.94
CA VAL A 511 -6.24 29.18 2.34
C VAL A 511 -7.08 30.46 2.48
N ARG A 512 -6.71 31.54 1.77
CA ARG A 512 -7.46 32.80 1.75
C ARG A 512 -8.88 32.60 1.20
N THR A 513 -9.04 31.92 0.06
CA THR A 513 -10.37 31.61 -0.49
C THR A 513 -11.22 30.79 0.50
N LEU A 514 -10.61 29.86 1.23
CA LEU A 514 -11.34 29.11 2.26
C LEU A 514 -11.73 29.96 3.44
N ARG A 515 -10.86 30.88 3.87
CA ARG A 515 -11.18 31.83 4.95
C ARG A 515 -12.36 32.72 4.57
N GLU A 516 -12.38 33.24 3.35
CA GLU A 516 -13.52 34.00 2.82
C GLU A 516 -14.82 33.16 2.78
N LEU A 517 -14.71 31.89 2.41
CA LEU A 517 -15.84 30.95 2.47
C LEU A 517 -16.24 30.60 3.90
N PHE A 518 -15.30 30.59 4.83
CA PHE A 518 -15.54 30.25 6.23
C PHE A 518 -16.13 31.44 7.00
N SER A 519 -15.69 32.68 6.73
CA SER A 519 -16.08 33.89 7.47
C SER A 519 -17.57 34.24 7.40
N ALA A 520 -18.29 33.82 6.35
CA ALA A 520 -19.75 33.89 6.30
C ALA A 520 -20.37 32.81 7.22
N ARG A 521 -20.40 33.04 8.55
CA ARG A 521 -20.76 32.06 9.60
C ARG A 521 -21.98 31.20 9.30
N GLN A 522 -23.02 31.76 8.67
CA GLN A 522 -24.31 31.09 8.48
C GLN A 522 -24.94 31.40 7.13
N ILE A 523 -25.80 30.48 6.70
CA ILE A 523 -26.78 30.72 5.64
C ILE A 523 -27.75 31.85 6.05
N PHE A 524 -28.02 31.98 7.35
CA PHE A 524 -28.86 33.02 7.95
C PHE A 524 -28.02 33.88 8.90
N PRO A 525 -27.63 35.12 8.51
CA PRO A 525 -26.68 35.95 9.27
C PRO A 525 -27.07 36.23 10.73
N ASP A 526 -28.37 36.24 11.01
CA ASP A 526 -28.93 36.59 12.32
C ASP A 526 -29.13 35.38 13.25
N ARG A 527 -28.73 34.17 12.84
CA ARG A 527 -29.05 32.94 13.57
C ARG A 527 -27.86 32.01 13.74
N VAL A 528 -27.42 31.81 14.98
CA VAL A 528 -26.30 30.94 15.35
C VAL A 528 -26.78 29.69 16.08
N VAL A 529 -26.29 28.52 15.66
CA VAL A 529 -26.46 27.27 16.42
C VAL A 529 -25.28 27.14 17.40
N GLU A 530 -25.51 27.48 18.67
CA GLU A 530 -24.47 27.57 19.71
C GLU A 530 -23.58 26.32 19.80
N ALA A 531 -24.19 25.13 19.72
CA ALA A 531 -23.47 23.87 19.86
C ALA A 531 -22.39 23.63 18.78
N TYR A 532 -22.48 24.34 17.65
CA TYR A 532 -21.52 24.27 16.54
C TYR A 532 -20.51 25.42 16.56
N GLN A 533 -20.72 26.45 17.38
CA GLN A 533 -19.93 27.67 17.39
C GLN A 533 -18.50 27.43 17.88
N ALA A 534 -18.30 26.75 19.01
CA ALA A 534 -16.95 26.52 19.55
C ALA A 534 -16.05 25.69 18.60
N PRO A 535 -16.52 24.57 18.00
CA PRO A 535 -15.78 23.85 16.96
C PRO A 535 -15.44 24.72 15.74
N PHE A 536 -16.39 25.55 15.32
CA PHE A 536 -16.24 26.45 14.18
C PHE A 536 -15.18 27.52 14.44
N ASP A 537 -15.30 28.25 15.54
CA ASP A 537 -14.38 29.31 15.95
C ASP A 537 -12.95 28.75 16.18
N ARG A 538 -12.84 27.50 16.64
CA ARG A 538 -11.55 26.82 16.76
C ARG A 538 -10.93 26.61 15.38
N LEU A 539 -11.69 26.11 14.40
CA LEU A 539 -11.17 25.89 13.05
C LEU A 539 -10.86 27.19 12.32
N GLU A 540 -11.69 28.23 12.49
CA GLU A 540 -11.45 29.55 11.91
C GLU A 540 -10.16 30.17 12.44
N ARG A 541 -9.97 30.17 13.77
CA ARG A 541 -8.70 30.58 14.40
C ARG A 541 -7.52 29.76 13.87
N SER A 542 -7.75 28.48 13.61
CA SER A 542 -6.72 27.60 13.08
C SER A 542 -6.36 28.01 11.65
N LEU A 543 -7.33 28.26 10.77
CA LEU A 543 -7.09 28.75 9.40
C LEU A 543 -6.37 30.11 9.40
N GLN A 544 -6.70 30.99 10.35
CA GLN A 544 -5.97 32.24 10.57
C GLN A 544 -4.50 31.97 10.93
N ILE A 545 -4.23 31.11 11.91
CA ILE A 545 -2.85 30.74 12.29
C ILE A 545 -2.08 30.18 11.10
N LEU A 546 -2.73 29.36 10.26
CA LEU A 546 -2.14 28.80 9.05
C LEU A 546 -1.80 29.92 8.04
N ASP A 547 -2.71 30.85 7.79
CA ASP A 547 -2.50 31.97 6.87
C ASP A 547 -1.43 32.96 7.36
N ASP A 548 -1.42 33.28 8.66
CA ASP A 548 -0.39 34.12 9.30
C ASP A 548 0.97 33.42 9.28
N GLY A 549 0.97 32.09 9.47
CA GLY A 549 2.14 31.24 9.28
C GLY A 549 2.68 31.42 7.86
N LEU A 550 1.85 31.12 6.85
CA LEU A 550 2.19 31.19 5.43
C LEU A 550 2.65 32.58 4.96
N SER A 551 2.01 33.64 5.45
CA SER A 551 2.37 35.03 5.13
C SER A 551 3.77 35.39 5.61
N ARG A 552 4.13 34.99 6.83
CA ARG A 552 5.50 35.14 7.38
C ARG A 552 6.55 34.35 6.59
N CYS A 553 6.15 33.30 5.87
CA CYS A 553 7.07 32.50 5.04
C CYS A 553 7.37 33.15 3.72
N ALA A 554 6.33 33.71 3.08
CA ALA A 554 6.42 34.30 1.75
C ALA A 554 7.42 35.48 1.74
N GLU A 555 7.53 36.18 2.87
CA GLU A 555 8.52 37.25 3.09
C GLU A 555 9.96 36.74 3.24
N GLN A 556 10.14 35.44 3.51
CA GLN A 556 11.42 34.81 3.84
C GLN A 556 11.89 33.79 2.78
N ASP A 557 11.26 33.79 1.61
CA ASP A 557 11.32 32.76 0.56
C ASP A 557 12.67 32.69 -0.21
N ARG A 558 13.80 33.07 0.39
CA ARG A 558 15.14 32.99 -0.25
C ARG A 558 16.08 31.96 0.39
N ASP A 559 15.76 31.40 1.56
CA ASP A 559 16.63 30.46 2.32
C ASP A 559 15.99 29.06 2.48
N ILE A 560 16.66 28.05 1.93
CA ILE A 560 16.26 26.62 1.94
C ILE A 560 16.16 26.05 3.37
N SER A 561 17.03 26.49 4.29
CA SER A 561 17.05 26.00 5.67
C SER A 561 15.84 26.49 6.46
N ARG A 562 15.44 27.75 6.25
CA ARG A 562 14.25 28.35 6.87
C ARG A 562 12.96 27.78 6.31
N ARG A 563 12.90 27.54 4.99
CA ARG A 563 11.80 26.81 4.35
C ARG A 563 11.58 25.45 5.01
N SER A 564 12.65 24.70 5.28
CA SER A 564 12.57 23.36 5.90
C SER A 564 11.98 23.37 7.32
N ALA A 565 12.34 24.34 8.16
CA ALA A 565 11.79 24.49 9.51
C ALA A 565 10.28 24.81 9.46
N LEU A 566 9.89 25.68 8.54
CA LEU A 566 8.51 26.04 8.33
C LEU A 566 7.63 24.85 7.93
N TYR A 567 8.12 24.02 7.00
CA TYR A 567 7.36 22.84 6.57
C TYR A 567 7.19 21.82 7.68
N ARG A 568 8.14 21.74 8.61
CA ARG A 568 8.01 20.92 9.80
C ARG A 568 6.81 21.39 10.65
N HIS A 569 6.75 22.68 10.95
CA HIS A 569 5.63 23.27 11.71
C HIS A 569 4.30 23.13 10.98
N LEU A 570 4.28 23.33 9.67
CA LEU A 570 3.07 23.12 8.85
C LEU A 570 2.60 21.67 8.89
N LYS A 571 3.52 20.69 8.80
CA LYS A 571 3.19 19.26 8.91
C LYS A 571 2.67 18.89 10.29
N GLU A 572 3.32 19.38 11.35
CA GLU A 572 2.90 19.18 12.75
C GLU A 572 1.50 19.74 12.97
N TYR A 573 1.26 20.97 12.51
CA TYR A 573 -0.05 21.61 12.58
C TYR A 573 -1.14 20.81 11.83
N LEU A 574 -0.87 20.38 10.59
CA LEU A 574 -1.84 19.61 9.77
C LEU A 574 -2.07 18.18 10.29
N ALA A 575 -1.18 17.68 11.16
CA ALA A 575 -1.32 16.39 11.84
C ALA A 575 -2.11 16.51 13.15
N ALA A 576 -2.03 17.66 13.84
CA ALA A 576 -2.71 17.90 15.11
C ALA A 576 -4.24 18.03 14.99
N TYR A 577 -4.76 18.32 13.79
CA TYR A 577 -6.19 18.50 13.54
C TYR A 577 -6.83 17.28 12.87
N ASP A 578 -7.45 16.43 13.68
CA ASP A 578 -8.37 15.39 13.20
C ASP A 578 -9.77 15.99 12.97
N ILE A 579 -9.99 16.52 11.77
CA ILE A 579 -11.27 17.13 11.38
C ILE A 579 -12.39 16.10 11.41
N GLU A 580 -12.11 14.84 11.06
CA GLU A 580 -13.11 13.78 11.12
C GLU A 580 -13.56 13.51 12.56
N ALA A 581 -12.65 13.50 13.53
CA ALA A 581 -13.00 13.39 14.94
C ALA A 581 -13.86 14.56 15.42
N ILE A 582 -13.54 15.80 15.01
CA ILE A 582 -14.36 16.98 15.33
C ILE A 582 -15.78 16.80 14.78
N VAL A 583 -15.92 16.41 13.52
CA VAL A 583 -17.24 16.24 12.87
C VAL A 583 -18.05 15.11 13.50
N ARG A 584 -17.41 14.00 13.92
CA ARG A 584 -18.08 12.92 14.67
C ARG A 584 -18.60 13.37 16.03
N ALA A 585 -17.92 14.33 16.67
CA ALA A 585 -18.28 14.85 17.99
C ALA A 585 -19.32 15.99 17.93
N LEU A 586 -19.70 16.46 16.73
CA LEU A 586 -20.78 17.43 16.59
C LEU A 586 -22.11 16.78 17.00
N PRO A 587 -23.02 17.52 17.67
CA PRO A 587 -24.32 16.99 18.12
C PRO A 587 -25.26 16.72 16.95
#